data_AF-A0A9W3SGM8-F1
#
_entry.id   AF-A0A9W3SGM8-F1
#
_cell.length_a   1.000
_cell.length_b   1.000
_cell.length_c   1.000
_cell.angle_alpha   90.00
_cell.angle_beta   90.00
_cell.angle_gamma   90.00
#
_symmetry.space_group_name_H-M   'P 1'
#
loop_
_entity.id
_entity.type
_entity.pdbx_description
1 polymer ?
#
loop_
_entity_poly.entity_id
_entity_poly.type
_entity_poly.pdbx_seq_one_letter_code
_entity_poly.pdbx_strand_id
1 'polypeptide(L)'
;MRQLTFEDVVGSLDYKAECTAERFVSQCIAKRTYAVGFFDQDEKQRLFWFEAKSGAGAEEQARDMFGKIQVIMVYVSKLTLQEIMELD
;
A
#
# COMPACT_ATOMS: atom_id res chain seq x y z
N MET A 1 -52.48 2.72 28.32
CA MET A 1 -51.12 3.27 28.22
C MET A 1 -50.39 2.51 27.13
N ARG A 2 -49.74 3.21 26.19
CA ARG A 2 -48.98 2.57 25.11
C ARG A 2 -47.56 2.30 25.62
N GLN A 3 -47.09 1.06 25.48
CA GLN A 3 -45.70 0.71 25.80
C GLN A 3 -44.79 1.30 24.72
N LEU A 4 -43.84 2.13 25.13
CA LEU A 4 -42.83 2.69 24.24
C LEU A 4 -41.84 1.59 23.84
N THR A 5 -41.48 1.55 22.55
CA THR A 5 -40.44 0.64 22.08
C THR A 5 -39.06 1.23 22.34
N PHE A 6 -38.02 0.41 22.30
CA PHE A 6 -36.65 0.87 22.51
C PHE A 6 -36.27 1.97 21.51
N GLU A 7 -36.69 1.83 20.24
CA GLU A 7 -36.50 2.81 19.18
C GLU A 7 -37.19 4.15 19.45
N ASP A 8 -38.34 4.16 20.14
CA ASP A 8 -39.04 5.38 20.56
C ASP A 8 -38.23 6.17 21.63
N VAL A 9 -37.32 5.50 22.35
CA VAL A 9 -36.51 6.10 23.42
C VAL A 9 -35.13 6.54 22.92
N VAL A 10 -34.48 5.75 22.06
CA VAL A 10 -33.10 6.02 21.60
C VAL A 10 -33.01 6.60 20.19
N GLY A 11 -34.12 6.64 19.44
CA GLY A 11 -34.14 7.03 18.03
C GLY A 11 -33.54 5.96 17.11
N SER A 12 -33.83 6.05 15.81
CA SER A 12 -33.25 5.15 14.80
C SER A 12 -31.76 5.46 14.62
N LEU A 13 -30.91 4.85 15.44
CA LEU A 13 -29.47 4.96 15.33
C LEU A 13 -29.00 4.07 14.18
N ASP A 14 -28.36 4.66 13.17
CA ASP A 14 -27.68 3.92 12.11
C ASP A 14 -26.41 3.32 12.70
N TYR A 15 -26.48 2.05 13.13
CA TYR A 15 -25.39 1.31 13.79
C TYR A 15 -24.26 0.89 12.83
N LYS A 16 -24.07 1.59 11.70
CA LYS A 16 -22.87 1.42 10.88
C LYS A 16 -21.65 1.93 11.63
N ALA A 17 -21.05 1.04 12.41
CA ALA A 17 -19.74 1.25 12.98
C ALA A 17 -18.72 1.28 11.83
N GLU A 18 -18.31 2.47 11.40
CA GLU A 18 -17.12 2.60 10.56
C GLU A 18 -15.90 2.15 11.36
N CYS A 19 -15.16 1.19 10.84
CA CYS A 19 -14.04 0.57 11.53
C CYS A 19 -12.89 1.59 11.67
N THR A 20 -12.75 2.20 12.86
CA THR A 20 -11.67 3.15 13.18
C THR A 20 -10.27 2.55 12.92
N ALA A 21 -10.14 1.23 12.94
CA ALA A 21 -8.89 0.53 12.64
C ALA A 21 -8.41 0.77 11.20
N GLU A 22 -9.30 0.92 10.21
CA GLU A 22 -8.91 1.20 8.82
C GLU A 22 -8.22 2.58 8.70
N ARG A 23 -8.69 3.57 9.45
CA ARG A 23 -8.03 4.90 9.51
C ARG A 23 -6.64 4.83 10.13
N PHE A 24 -6.47 4.04 11.18
CA PHE A 24 -5.17 3.85 11.83
C PHE A 24 -4.19 3.11 10.91
N VAL A 25 -4.62 2.02 10.27
CA VAL A 25 -3.79 1.28 9.33
C VAL A 25 -3.36 2.17 8.16
N SER A 26 -4.28 3.00 7.63
CA SER A 26 -4.01 3.91 6.52
C SER A 26 -3.01 5.03 6.86
N GLN A 27 -3.03 5.53 8.10
CA GLN A 27 -2.11 6.58 8.57
C GLN A 27 -0.72 6.04 8.94
N CYS A 28 -0.61 4.75 9.28
CA CYS A 28 0.66 4.13 9.69
C CYS A 28 1.50 3.53 8.54
N ILE A 29 1.03 3.55 7.28
CA ILE A 29 1.85 3.03 6.16
C ILE A 29 2.87 4.10 5.74
N ALA A 30 3.91 4.25 6.56
CA ALA A 30 5.13 4.94 6.15
C ALA A 30 5.62 4.31 4.83
N LYS A 31 6.04 5.15 3.88
CA LYS A 31 6.67 4.67 2.65
C LYS A 31 7.87 3.81 3.03
N ARG A 32 7.99 2.65 2.39
CA ARG A 32 9.14 1.75 2.51
C ARG A 32 9.86 1.70 1.18
N THR A 33 11.12 1.32 1.23
CA THR A 33 11.92 1.10 0.02
C THR A 33 11.72 -0.34 -0.45
N TYR A 34 11.42 -0.49 -1.73
CA TYR A 34 11.24 -1.78 -2.39
C TYR A 34 12.25 -1.94 -3.52
N ALA A 35 12.89 -3.09 -3.62
CA ALA A 35 13.60 -3.51 -4.82
C ALA A 35 12.63 -4.25 -5.73
N VAL A 36 12.50 -3.81 -6.97
CA VAL A 36 11.71 -4.48 -8.00
C VAL A 36 12.66 -5.01 -9.06
N GLY A 37 12.75 -6.33 -9.15
CA GLY A 37 13.49 -7.04 -10.19
C GLY A 37 12.54 -7.46 -11.32
N PHE A 38 12.87 -7.11 -12.55
CA PHE A 38 12.02 -7.37 -13.71
C PHE A 38 12.83 -7.55 -15.00
N PHE A 39 12.21 -8.16 -16.01
CA PHE A 39 12.68 -8.09 -17.39
C PHE A 39 12.05 -6.92 -18.12
N ASP A 40 12.88 -6.11 -18.79
CA ASP A 40 12.41 -5.06 -19.68
C ASP A 40 11.91 -5.62 -21.02
N GLN A 41 11.50 -4.74 -21.94
CA GLN A 41 11.01 -5.14 -23.26
C GLN A 41 12.07 -5.80 -24.15
N ASP A 42 13.35 -5.60 -23.84
CA ASP A 42 14.48 -6.24 -24.52
C ASP A 42 14.89 -7.57 -23.83
N GLU A 43 14.04 -8.08 -22.93
CA GLU A 43 14.29 -9.26 -22.10
C GLU A 43 15.54 -9.14 -21.21
N LYS A 44 15.99 -7.90 -20.93
CA LYS A 44 17.14 -7.66 -20.05
C LYS A 44 16.67 -7.60 -18.61
N GLN A 45 17.35 -8.35 -17.76
CA GLN A 45 17.12 -8.31 -16.33
C GLN A 45 17.57 -6.96 -15.77
N ARG A 46 16.67 -6.30 -15.04
CA ARG A 46 16.94 -5.05 -14.33
C ARG A 46 16.45 -5.15 -12.89
N LEU A 47 17.06 -4.34 -12.02
CA LEU A 47 16.65 -4.16 -10.64
C LEU A 47 16.64 -2.67 -10.33
N PHE A 48 15.53 -2.17 -9.80
CA PHE A 48 15.38 -0.78 -9.41
C PHE A 48 14.78 -0.64 -8.02
N TRP A 49 15.16 0.44 -7.34
CA TRP A 49 14.68 0.77 -6.01
C TRP A 49 13.60 1.85 -6.08
N PHE A 50 12.50 1.63 -5.36
CA PHE A 50 11.34 2.54 -5.33
C PHE A 50 10.87 2.78 -3.90
N GLU A 51 10.43 4.00 -3.61
CA GLU A 51 9.69 4.28 -2.39
C GLU A 51 8.19 4.12 -2.65
N ALA A 52 7.57 3.17 -1.94
CA ALA A 52 6.15 2.90 -2.08
C ALA A 52 5.50 2.57 -0.73
N LYS A 53 4.18 2.65 -0.68
CA LYS A 53 3.41 2.21 0.50
C LYS A 53 3.24 0.69 0.53
N SER A 54 3.39 0.02 -0.61
CA SER A 54 3.21 -1.42 -0.76
C SER A 54 4.07 -1.94 -1.91
N GLY A 55 4.31 -3.25 -1.95
CA GLY A 55 5.03 -3.88 -3.06
C GLY A 55 4.29 -3.71 -4.41
N ALA A 56 2.97 -3.81 -4.41
CA ALA A 56 2.16 -3.56 -5.60
C ALA A 56 2.31 -2.11 -6.11
N GLY A 57 2.40 -1.12 -5.21
CA GLY A 57 2.66 0.26 -5.59
C GLY A 57 4.09 0.50 -6.10
N ALA A 58 5.05 -0.35 -5.73
CA ALA A 58 6.39 -0.33 -6.31
C ALA A 58 6.40 -0.96 -7.72
N GLU A 59 5.65 -2.06 -7.92
CA GLU A 59 5.47 -2.65 -9.26
C GLU A 59 4.77 -1.70 -10.24
N GLU A 60 3.75 -0.98 -9.77
CA GLU A 60 3.03 0.01 -10.56
C GLU A 60 3.97 1.13 -11.01
N GLN A 61 4.78 1.67 -10.08
CA GLN A 61 5.82 2.65 -10.43
C GLN A 61 6.84 2.10 -11.43
N ALA A 62 7.23 0.83 -11.32
CA ALA A 62 8.12 0.20 -12.29
C ALA A 62 7.45 0.08 -13.67
N ARG A 63 6.16 -0.27 -13.73
CA ARG A 63 5.41 -0.31 -14.99
C ARG A 63 5.21 1.09 -15.60
N ASP A 64 4.99 2.11 -14.78
CA ASP A 64 4.87 3.49 -15.26
C ASP A 64 6.17 4.00 -15.86
N MET A 65 7.31 3.63 -15.26
CA MET A 65 8.63 4.08 -15.71
C MET A 65 9.16 3.30 -16.92
N PHE A 66 8.96 1.99 -16.96
CA PHE A 66 9.57 1.09 -17.95
C PHE A 66 8.56 0.50 -18.94
N GLY A 67 7.27 0.82 -18.80
CA GLY A 67 6.19 0.30 -19.62
C GLY A 67 5.87 -1.16 -19.31
N LYS A 68 5.71 -1.98 -20.35
CA LYS A 68 5.36 -3.39 -20.20
C LYS A 68 6.59 -4.18 -19.72
N ILE A 69 6.59 -4.54 -18.45
CA ILE A 69 7.66 -5.32 -17.79
C ILE A 69 7.14 -6.67 -17.30
N GLN A 70 8.04 -7.65 -17.18
CA GLN A 70 7.78 -8.91 -16.49
C GLN A 70 8.45 -8.88 -15.11
N VAL A 71 7.66 -8.65 -14.06
CA VAL A 71 8.16 -8.63 -12.68
C VAL A 71 8.53 -10.05 -12.24
N ILE A 72 9.74 -10.20 -11.72
CA ILE A 72 10.29 -11.47 -11.22
C ILE A 72 10.21 -11.50 -9.70
N MET A 73 10.54 -10.38 -9.05
CA MET A 73 10.59 -10.29 -7.60
C MET A 73 10.34 -8.87 -7.09
N VAL A 74 9.74 -8.79 -5.92
CA VAL A 74 9.61 -7.56 -5.14
C VAL A 74 10.09 -7.84 -3.73
N TYR A 75 11.10 -7.11 -3.29
CA TYR A 75 11.69 -7.24 -1.95
C TYR A 75 11.53 -5.94 -1.17
N VAL A 76 11.16 -6.03 0.11
CA VAL A 76 11.07 -4.87 1.00
C VAL A 76 12.39 -4.71 1.75
N SER A 77 13.02 -3.55 1.60
CA SER A 77 14.24 -3.23 2.33
C SER A 77 13.93 -2.75 3.76
N LYS A 78 14.90 -2.98 4.65
CA LYS A 78 14.94 -2.33 5.97
C LYS A 78 15.55 -0.93 5.91
N LEU A 79 16.31 -0.65 4.84
CA LEU A 79 16.98 0.63 4.61
C LEU A 79 16.08 1.56 3.78
N THR A 80 16.23 2.85 4.03
CA THR A 80 15.64 3.92 3.20
C THR A 80 16.32 3.99 1.83
N LEU A 81 15.66 4.61 0.85
CA LEU A 81 16.24 4.77 -0.49
C LEU A 81 17.54 5.57 -0.44
N GLN A 82 17.57 6.62 0.40
CA GLN A 82 18.75 7.44 0.59
C GLN A 82 19.94 6.63 1.11
N GLU A 83 19.75 5.82 2.16
CA GLU A 83 20.82 4.96 2.70
C GLU A 83 21.34 3.96 1.67
N ILE A 84 20.48 3.46 0.79
CA ILE A 84 20.89 2.55 -0.30
C ILE A 84 21.72 3.30 -1.35
N MET A 85 21.30 4.51 -1.73
CA MET A 85 22.05 5.35 -2.68
C MET A 85 23.42 5.80 -2.13
N GLU A 86 23.60 5.83 -0.81
CA GLU A 86 24.89 6.13 -0.18
C GLU A 86 25.84 4.92 -0.14
N LEU A 87 25.32 3.70 -0.32
CA LEU A 87 26.09 2.44 -0.30
C LEU A 87 26.51 1.94 -1.68
N ASP A 88 25.84 2.40 -2.74
CA ASP A 88 26.08 2.06 -4.15
C ASP A 88 27.14 2.99 -4.78
#